data_AF-A0A8H7B5D2-F1
#
_entry.id   AF-A0A8H7B5D2-F1
#
_cell.length_a   1.000
_cell.length_b   1.000
_cell.length_c   1.000
_cell.angle_alpha   90.00
_cell.angle_beta   90.00
_cell.angle_gamma   90.00
#
_symmetry.space_group_name_H-M   'P 1'
#
loop_
_entity.id
_entity.type
_entity.pdbx_description
1 polymer ?
#
loop_
_entity_poly.entity_id
_entity_poly.type
_entity_poly.pdbx_seq_one_letter_code
_entity_poly.pdbx_strand_id
1 'polypeptide(L)'
;MVANIEKLAPFRWKVFQCLIVAGENDNETWKRDARKFLVTEEQWKTFCDRHKALPCYVSEDNDSMARSYLLLDEYMRFMDKGEGMVTTSDSILDVGVPKAMEQIVWDKKSFVERGVIYDWGRADMKPTKELSCGIRLNMEELEF
;
A
#
# COMPACT_ATOMS: atom_id res chain seq x y z
N MET A 1 -17.84 -13.96 -3.38
CA MET A 1 -17.43 -12.59 -2.99
C MET A 1 -17.73 -11.58 -4.11
N VAL A 2 -17.45 -11.90 -5.38
CA VAL A 2 -17.80 -11.10 -6.57
C VAL A 2 -19.16 -10.39 -6.46
N ALA A 3 -20.26 -11.14 -6.34
CA ALA A 3 -21.61 -10.55 -6.26
C ALA A 3 -21.82 -9.54 -5.12
N ASN A 4 -21.14 -9.72 -3.98
CA ASN A 4 -21.24 -8.77 -2.86
C ASN A 4 -20.45 -7.49 -3.15
N ILE A 5 -19.28 -7.60 -3.78
CA ILE A 5 -18.47 -6.43 -4.17
C ILE A 5 -19.18 -5.63 -5.26
N GLU A 6 -19.77 -6.31 -6.25
CA GLU A 6 -20.58 -5.66 -7.28
C GLU A 6 -21.77 -4.92 -6.68
N LYS A 7 -22.44 -5.52 -5.69
CA LYS A 7 -23.55 -4.87 -4.96
C LYS A 7 -23.11 -3.65 -4.17
N LEU A 8 -21.91 -3.67 -3.58
CA LEU A 8 -21.33 -2.53 -2.88
C LEU A 8 -20.87 -1.43 -3.84
N ALA A 9 -20.55 -1.79 -5.08
CA ALA A 9 -20.07 -0.89 -6.13
C ALA A 9 -18.98 0.09 -5.65
N PRO A 10 -17.90 -0.38 -4.98
CA PRO A 10 -16.86 0.53 -4.52
C PRO A 10 -16.12 1.11 -5.73
N PHE A 11 -15.69 2.38 -5.63
CA PHE A 11 -14.81 2.97 -6.64
C PHE A 11 -13.48 2.20 -6.74
N ARG A 12 -13.00 1.67 -5.60
CA ARG A 12 -11.76 0.90 -5.51
C ARG A 12 -11.83 -0.13 -4.38
N TRP A 13 -11.42 -1.35 -4.68
CA TRP A 13 -11.29 -2.44 -3.73
C TRP A 13 -9.81 -2.86 -3.66
N LYS A 14 -9.14 -2.43 -2.59
CA LYS A 14 -7.77 -2.85 -2.27
C LYS A 14 -7.82 -4.22 -1.61
N VAL A 15 -7.03 -5.16 -2.12
CA VAL A 15 -6.89 -6.51 -1.59
C VAL A 15 -5.44 -6.72 -1.22
N PHE A 16 -5.19 -6.98 0.06
CA PHE A 16 -3.86 -7.18 0.61
C PHE A 16 -3.63 -8.66 0.90
N GLN A 17 -2.47 -9.16 0.51
CA GLN A 17 -1.94 -10.41 1.06
C GLN A 17 -1.60 -10.20 2.55
N CYS A 18 -1.68 -11.25 3.38
CA CYS A 18 -1.28 -11.12 4.77
C CYS A 18 0.26 -10.97 4.86
N LEU A 19 0.71 -9.87 5.47
CA LEU A 19 2.13 -9.53 5.63
C LEU A 19 2.57 -9.66 7.10
N ILE A 20 3.71 -10.31 7.32
CA ILE A 20 4.43 -10.26 8.59
C ILE A 20 5.25 -8.98 8.66
N VAL A 21 5.13 -8.27 9.77
CA VAL A 21 5.91 -7.08 10.10
C VAL A 21 6.63 -7.36 11.41
N ALA A 22 7.96 -7.36 11.34
CA ALA A 22 8.81 -7.58 12.50
C ALA A 22 8.59 -6.50 13.55
N GLY A 23 8.43 -6.90 14.81
CA GLY A 23 8.14 -5.99 15.92
C GLY A 23 6.66 -5.69 16.13
N GLU A 24 5.79 -6.12 15.20
CA GLU A 24 4.36 -5.83 15.24
C GLU A 24 3.53 -7.12 15.39
N ASN A 25 3.78 -8.11 14.53
CA ASN A 25 2.92 -9.29 14.42
C ASN A 25 3.66 -10.62 14.11
N ASP A 26 4.98 -10.65 14.25
CA ASP A 26 5.85 -11.73 13.80
C ASP A 26 6.08 -12.86 14.84
N ASN A 27 5.54 -12.73 16.05
CA ASN A 27 5.68 -13.75 17.08
C ASN A 27 4.48 -13.79 18.06
N GLU A 28 4.54 -14.72 19.01
CA GLU A 28 3.50 -14.95 20.00
C GLU A 28 3.55 -13.99 21.20
N THR A 29 4.66 -13.28 21.39
CA THR A 29 4.88 -12.38 22.53
C THR A 29 4.40 -10.95 22.24
N TRP A 30 4.32 -10.57 20.96
CA TRP A 30 3.72 -9.32 20.53
C TRP A 30 2.21 -9.28 20.78
N LYS A 31 1.63 -8.08 20.64
CA LYS A 31 0.17 -7.89 20.79
C LYS A 31 -0.64 -8.73 19.80
N ARG A 32 -0.06 -9.09 18.65
CA ARG A 32 -0.69 -9.86 17.58
C ARG A 32 0.28 -10.91 17.06
N ASP A 33 -0.27 -12.03 16.59
CA ASP A 33 0.47 -13.07 15.88
C ASP A 33 -0.23 -13.32 14.54
N ALA A 34 0.41 -12.87 13.46
CA ALA A 34 -0.11 -12.96 12.10
C ALA A 34 0.26 -14.28 11.40
N ARG A 35 1.17 -15.08 11.96
CA ARG A 35 1.75 -16.26 11.28
C ARG A 35 0.70 -17.30 10.89
N LYS A 36 -0.36 -17.44 11.69
CA LYS A 36 -1.50 -18.35 11.42
C LYS A 36 -2.45 -17.86 10.33
N PHE A 37 -2.32 -16.61 9.88
CA PHE A 37 -3.16 -16.01 8.83
C PHE A 37 -2.44 -15.92 7.49
N LEU A 38 -1.19 -16.39 7.41
CA LEU A 38 -0.43 -16.44 6.18
C LEU A 38 -1.07 -17.40 5.18
N VAL A 39 -0.98 -17.01 3.91
CA VAL A 39 -1.44 -17.79 2.77
C VAL A 39 -0.26 -18.06 1.86
N THR A 40 -0.27 -19.21 1.19
CA THR A 40 0.73 -19.52 0.17
C THR A 40 0.56 -18.61 -1.04
N GLU A 41 1.60 -18.46 -1.85
CA GLU A 41 1.53 -17.73 -3.13
C GLU A 41 0.45 -18.31 -4.06
N GLU A 42 0.29 -19.63 -4.07
CA GLU A 42 -0.76 -20.30 -4.86
C GLU A 42 -2.17 -19.93 -4.37
N GLN A 43 -2.39 -19.91 -3.05
CA GLN A 43 -3.66 -19.50 -2.47
C GLN A 43 -3.97 -18.04 -2.78
N TRP A 44 -2.96 -17.17 -2.67
CA TRP A 44 -3.05 -15.77 -3.05
C TRP A 44 -3.42 -15.60 -4.52
N LYS A 45 -2.66 -16.23 -5.43
CA LYS A 45 -2.90 -16.18 -6.87
C LYS A 45 -4.29 -16.68 -7.24
N THR A 46 -4.74 -17.78 -6.60
CA THR A 46 -6.09 -18.32 -6.79
C THR A 46 -7.17 -17.33 -6.40
N PHE A 47 -6.96 -16.56 -5.31
CA PHE A 47 -7.88 -15.50 -4.93
C PHE A 47 -7.88 -14.37 -5.96
N CYS A 48 -6.70 -13.93 -6.43
CA CYS A 48 -6.57 -12.87 -7.42
C CYS A 48 -7.25 -13.24 -8.75
N ASP A 49 -6.97 -14.44 -9.28
CA ASP A 49 -7.52 -14.91 -10.55
C ASP A 49 -9.06 -14.98 -10.53
N ARG A 50 -9.65 -15.28 -9.37
CA ARG A 50 -11.11 -15.33 -9.20
C ARG A 50 -11.78 -13.94 -9.27
N HIS A 51 -11.06 -12.87 -8.94
CA HIS A 51 -11.66 -11.54 -8.74
C HIS A 51 -11.12 -10.45 -9.67
N LYS A 52 -10.02 -10.71 -10.40
CA LYS A 52 -9.37 -9.75 -11.30
C LYS A 52 -10.26 -9.17 -12.41
N ALA A 53 -11.40 -9.80 -12.70
CA ALA A 53 -12.37 -9.28 -13.68
C ALA A 53 -13.16 -8.07 -13.16
N LEU A 54 -13.14 -7.80 -11.84
CA LEU A 54 -13.83 -6.65 -11.26
C LEU A 54 -13.05 -5.36 -11.56
N PRO A 55 -13.68 -4.32 -12.16
CA PRO A 55 -12.98 -3.08 -12.52
C PRO A 55 -12.37 -2.33 -11.33
N CYS A 56 -12.95 -2.47 -10.14
CA CYS A 56 -12.47 -1.83 -8.92
C CYS A 56 -11.32 -2.60 -8.24
N TYR A 57 -10.96 -3.80 -8.73
CA TYR A 57 -10.02 -4.70 -8.06
C TYR A 57 -8.58 -4.22 -8.18
N VAL A 58 -7.90 -4.08 -7.03
CA VAL A 58 -6.49 -3.73 -6.94
C VAL A 58 -5.82 -4.63 -5.90
N SER A 59 -5.02 -5.59 -6.37
CA SER A 59 -4.24 -6.49 -5.52
C SER A 59 -2.90 -5.89 -5.12
N GLU A 60 -2.48 -6.12 -3.88
CA GLU A 60 -1.14 -5.81 -3.37
C GLU A 60 -0.61 -7.03 -2.62
N ASP A 61 0.42 -7.66 -3.19
CA ASP A 61 1.16 -8.73 -2.53
C ASP A 61 2.17 -8.17 -1.52
N ASN A 62 2.85 -9.07 -0.81
CA ASN A 62 3.80 -8.70 0.24
C ASN A 62 4.96 -7.84 -0.30
N ASP A 63 5.47 -8.13 -1.49
CA ASP A 63 6.56 -7.38 -2.12
C ASP A 63 6.12 -5.96 -2.47
N SER A 64 4.93 -5.83 -3.06
CA SER A 64 4.34 -4.54 -3.37
C SER A 64 4.07 -3.73 -2.10
N MET A 65 3.53 -4.33 -1.04
CA MET A 65 3.20 -3.60 0.19
C MET A 65 4.41 -3.15 0.99
N ALA A 66 5.46 -3.97 1.09
CA ALA A 66 6.58 -3.70 1.98
C ALA A 66 7.35 -2.42 1.62
N ARG A 67 7.45 -2.10 0.32
CA ARG A 67 8.34 -1.04 -0.19
C ARG A 67 7.67 0.24 -0.63
N SER A 68 6.34 0.21 -0.76
CA SER A 68 5.65 1.20 -1.59
C SER A 68 4.84 2.22 -0.82
N TYR A 69 4.78 2.14 0.51
CA TYR A 69 4.10 3.13 1.34
C TYR A 69 5.11 4.06 2.00
N LEU A 70 4.86 5.36 1.90
CA LEU A 70 5.45 6.33 2.81
C LEU A 70 4.57 6.42 4.04
N LEU A 71 5.05 5.93 5.17
CA LEU A 71 4.30 5.88 6.43
C LEU A 71 4.89 6.88 7.41
N LEU A 72 3.99 7.57 8.12
CA LEU A 72 4.34 8.54 9.14
C LEU A 72 3.70 8.09 10.45
N ASP A 73 4.52 7.91 11.48
CA ASP A 73 4.06 7.45 12.79
C ASP A 73 3.40 8.59 13.61
N GLU A 74 2.96 8.27 14.82
CA GLU A 74 2.29 9.22 15.71
C GLU A 74 3.18 10.39 16.20
N TYR A 75 4.51 10.27 16.06
CA TYR A 75 5.49 11.32 16.37
C TYR A 75 5.92 12.10 15.13
N MET A 76 5.25 11.87 14.01
CA MET A 76 5.55 12.43 12.71
C MET A 76 6.94 12.07 12.17
N ARG A 77 7.35 10.82 12.38
CA ARG A 77 8.58 10.26 11.82
C ARG A 77 8.25 9.37 10.64
N PHE A 78 9.05 9.41 9.58
CA PHE A 78 8.92 8.46 8.51
C PHE A 78 9.36 7.07 8.98
N MET A 79 8.57 6.05 8.63
CA MET A 79 8.89 4.66 8.93
C MET A 79 9.47 3.98 7.70
N ASP A 80 10.63 3.35 7.86
CA ASP A 80 11.26 2.51 6.84
C ASP A 80 11.05 1.04 7.23
N LYS A 81 10.48 0.28 6.31
CA LYS A 81 10.16 -1.14 6.45
C LYS A 81 11.15 -2.02 5.68
N GLY A 82 12.43 -1.65 5.63
CA GLY A 82 13.52 -2.42 5.04
C GLY A 82 13.60 -3.88 5.51
N GLU A 83 14.64 -4.62 5.12
CA GLU A 83 14.81 -6.08 5.33
C GLU A 83 14.83 -6.51 6.82
N GLY A 84 13.68 -6.45 7.50
CA GLY A 84 13.43 -7.12 8.78
C GLY A 84 13.39 -6.25 10.03
N MET A 85 13.73 -4.95 10.00
CA MET A 85 13.57 -4.09 11.18
C MET A 85 13.02 -2.73 10.79
N VAL A 86 11.88 -2.36 11.38
CA VAL A 86 11.27 -1.05 11.17
C VAL A 86 12.16 0.01 11.81
N THR A 87 12.76 0.87 10.98
CA THR A 87 13.51 2.05 11.44
C THR A 87 12.64 3.30 11.25
N THR A 88 12.97 4.37 11.98
CA THR A 88 12.26 5.64 11.90
C THR A 88 13.24 6.78 11.69
N SER A 89 12.86 7.78 10.88
CA SER A 89 13.57 9.06 10.79
C SER A 89 13.44 9.87 12.08
N ASP A 90 14.13 11.01 12.14
CA ASP A 90 13.78 12.12 13.01
C ASP A 90 12.38 12.67 12.66
N SER A 91 11.75 13.38 13.60
CA SER A 91 10.42 13.96 13.35
C SER A 91 10.51 15.05 12.29
N ILE A 92 9.57 15.07 11.34
CA ILE A 92 9.47 16.17 10.37
C ILE A 92 9.21 17.52 11.06
N LEU A 93 8.72 17.52 12.30
CA LEU A 93 8.51 18.73 13.10
C LEU A 93 9.83 19.32 13.61
N ASP A 94 10.87 18.50 13.75
CA ASP A 94 12.18 18.91 14.26
C ASP A 94 13.16 19.22 13.12
N VAL A 95 13.18 18.38 12.08
CA VAL A 95 14.19 18.46 11.00
C VAL A 95 13.65 18.87 9.64
N GLY A 96 12.32 18.94 9.47
CA GLY A 96 11.66 19.18 8.19
C GLY A 96 11.60 17.93 7.30
N VAL A 97 10.70 17.97 6.30
CA VAL A 97 10.43 16.83 5.40
C VAL A 97 11.66 16.38 4.60
N PRO A 98 12.42 17.26 3.91
CA PRO A 98 13.54 16.81 3.07
C PRO A 98 14.60 16.03 3.86
N LYS A 99 15.01 16.57 5.02
CA LYS A 99 16.02 15.95 5.87
C LYS A 99 15.53 14.64 6.51
N ALA A 100 14.24 14.53 6.85
CA ALA A 100 13.68 13.28 7.33
C ALA A 100 13.59 12.20 6.22
N MET A 101 13.30 12.60 4.97
CA MET A 101 13.25 11.70 3.82
C MET A 101 14.63 11.13 3.45
N GLU A 102 15.71 11.89 3.64
CA GLU A 102 17.10 11.41 3.43
C GLU A 102 17.48 10.25 4.38
N GLN A 103 16.76 10.08 5.50
CA GLN A 103 17.05 9.09 6.52
C GLN A 103 16.35 7.74 6.30
N ILE A 104 15.49 7.63 5.27
CA ILE A 104 14.72 6.42 4.98
C ILE A 104 14.92 5.96 3.53
N VAL A 105 14.77 4.66 3.29
CA VAL A 105 14.76 4.11 1.94
C VAL A 105 13.34 4.12 1.38
N TRP A 106 13.03 5.11 0.53
CA TRP A 106 11.75 5.16 -0.18
C TRP A 106 11.89 4.70 -1.63
N ASP A 107 11.27 3.55 -1.95
CA ASP A 107 11.20 3.05 -3.33
C ASP A 107 10.12 3.78 -4.14
N LYS A 108 10.50 4.96 -4.66
CA LYS A 108 9.68 5.80 -5.53
C LYS A 108 9.14 5.02 -6.75
N LYS A 109 9.92 4.07 -7.28
CA LYS A 109 9.53 3.29 -8.46
C LYS A 109 8.38 2.34 -8.13
N SER A 110 8.53 1.55 -7.07
CA SER A 110 7.48 0.64 -6.60
C SER A 110 6.21 1.40 -6.18
N PHE A 111 6.35 2.63 -5.66
CA PHE A 111 5.21 3.51 -5.35
C PHE A 111 4.36 3.85 -6.58
N VAL A 112 5.01 4.15 -7.72
CA VAL A 112 4.32 4.51 -8.97
C VAL A 112 3.75 3.28 -9.68
N GLU A 113 4.54 2.20 -9.80
CA GLU A 113 4.18 1.00 -10.57
C GLU A 113 2.89 0.32 -10.07
N ARG A 114 2.56 0.47 -8.77
CA ARG A 114 1.35 -0.11 -8.17
C ARG A 114 0.06 0.72 -8.34
N GLY A 115 0.11 1.81 -9.11
CA GLY A 115 -1.06 2.62 -9.44
C GLY A 115 -1.67 3.37 -8.24
N VAL A 116 -0.83 3.86 -7.31
CA VAL A 116 -1.23 4.79 -6.23
C VAL A 116 -1.65 6.14 -6.76
N ILE A 117 -1.13 6.51 -7.93
CA ILE A 117 -1.52 7.73 -8.60
C ILE A 117 -2.79 7.45 -9.40
N TYR A 118 -3.91 7.93 -8.89
CA TYR A 118 -5.22 7.89 -9.51
C TYR A 118 -5.97 9.17 -9.14
N ASP A 119 -7.06 9.50 -9.81
CA ASP A 119 -7.87 10.64 -9.40
C ASP A 119 -8.60 10.32 -8.08
N TRP A 120 -8.14 10.93 -7.00
CA TRP A 120 -8.72 10.83 -5.66
C TRP A 120 -9.51 12.08 -5.28
N GLY A 121 -9.63 13.05 -6.21
CA GLY A 121 -10.45 14.24 -6.06
C GLY A 121 -11.94 13.87 -6.04
N ARG A 122 -12.71 14.50 -5.15
CA ARG A 122 -14.16 14.24 -5.02
C ARG A 122 -15.02 15.08 -5.96
N ALA A 123 -14.41 15.82 -6.89
CA ALA A 123 -15.11 16.91 -7.57
C ALA A 123 -16.37 16.46 -8.31
N ASP A 124 -16.38 15.26 -8.93
CA ASP A 124 -17.57 14.73 -9.61
C ASP A 124 -17.54 13.20 -9.68
N MET A 125 -18.01 12.49 -8.64
CA MET A 125 -18.25 11.03 -8.71
C MET A 125 -19.48 10.72 -9.59
N LYS A 126 -19.38 10.98 -10.89
CA LYS A 126 -20.18 10.27 -11.90
C LYS A 126 -19.32 9.11 -12.39
N PRO A 127 -19.83 7.86 -12.41
CA PRO A 127 -19.08 6.73 -12.94
C PRO A 127 -18.99 6.89 -14.45
N THR A 128 -17.96 7.59 -14.94
CA THR A 128 -17.56 7.52 -16.34
C THR A 128 -17.05 6.11 -16.58
N LYS A 129 -17.74 5.39 -17.49
CA LYS A 129 -17.47 3.99 -17.87
C LYS A 129 -16.05 3.72 -18.41
N GLU A 130 -15.23 4.75 -18.51
CA GLU A 130 -13.90 4.70 -19.11
C GLU A 130 -12.94 5.56 -18.29
N LEU A 131 -12.57 5.12 -17.10
CA LEU A 131 -11.26 5.48 -16.54
C LEU A 131 -10.61 4.21 -16.05
N SER A 132 -9.68 3.69 -16.86
CA SER A 132 -8.66 2.79 -16.35
C SER A 132 -7.99 3.49 -15.17
N CYS A 133 -7.85 2.76 -14.07
CA CYS A 133 -7.21 3.20 -12.84
C CYS A 133 -5.77 3.72 -13.11
N GLY A 134 -5.61 5.02 -13.31
CA GLY A 134 -4.31 5.68 -13.37
C GLY A 134 -4.31 6.93 -14.24
N ILE A 135 -4.17 8.09 -13.62
CA ILE A 135 -3.67 9.29 -14.31
C ILE A 135 -2.15 9.21 -14.28
N ARG A 136 -1.49 9.39 -15.44
CA ARG A 136 -0.02 9.50 -15.50
C ARG A 136 0.39 10.85 -14.92
N LEU A 137 1.01 10.88 -13.74
CA LEU A 137 1.77 12.04 -13.27
C LEU A 137 3.23 11.96 -13.74
N ASN A 138 3.84 13.15 -13.80
CA ASN A 138 5.23 13.38 -14.15
C ASN A 138 6.13 13.02 -12.95
N MET A 139 7.19 12.24 -13.17
CA MET A 139 8.09 11.76 -12.11
C MET A 139 8.85 12.89 -11.39
N GLU A 140 8.92 14.08 -12.00
CA GLU A 140 9.59 15.27 -11.45
C GLU A 140 8.98 15.74 -10.12
N GLU A 141 7.67 15.49 -9.86
CA GLU A 141 7.02 15.86 -8.60
C GLU A 141 7.41 14.96 -7.40
N LEU A 142 8.15 13.88 -7.65
CA LEU A 142 8.64 12.95 -6.63
C LEU A 142 10.11 13.22 -6.26
N GLU A 143 10.75 14.24 -6.85
CA GLU A 143 12.11 14.65 -6.49
C GLU A 143 12.10 15.52 -5.22
N PHE A 144 12.13 14.85 -4.08
CA PHE A 144 12.58 15.39 -2.79
C PHE A 144 14.00 14.92 -2.52
#